data_AF-A0A2J6WUR7-F1
#
_entry.id   AF-A0A2J6WUR7-F1
#
_cell.length_a   1.000
_cell.length_b   1.000
_cell.length_c   1.000
_cell.angle_alpha   90.00
_cell.angle_beta   90.00
_cell.angle_gamma   90.00
#
_symmetry.space_group_name_H-M   'P 1'
#
loop_
_entity.id
_entity.type
_entity.pdbx_description
1 polymer ?
#
loop_
_entity_poly.entity_id
_entity_poly.type
_entity_poly.pdbx_seq_one_letter_code
_entity_poly.pdbx_strand_id
1 'polypeptide(L)'
;SPSTGAFVKGMVTVNYVVSGDYIKNVTLMLDNKTINSTFNSQNFADGSHVLKLLVTNEAGTTNTTSEYIYVLNTPPSVSITSPSSNAKLNGTVTISFSVSGDHVNSVWLYIDSMGFNVTGMTSYTFNTTGLPDGNHTIKVVASNFAGSSSSTVTITTNNQALASAKEQNLIGNMVAQAYYIGLPIGLVVGLLIGVAIGYVLKGRKKGGVKPWQEPPKESTEEKKE
;
A
#
# COMPACT_ATOMS: atom_id res chain seq x y z
N SER A 1 -35.01 -4.17 7.05
CA SER A 1 -33.55 -3.95 7.01
C SER A 1 -32.89 -4.72 8.14
N PRO A 2 -31.66 -5.24 7.99
CA PRO A 2 -30.89 -5.33 6.74
C PRO A 2 -31.66 -6.03 5.61
N SER A 3 -31.28 -5.75 4.36
CA SER A 3 -31.82 -6.44 3.17
C SER A 3 -31.13 -7.78 2.96
N THR A 4 -31.76 -8.68 2.19
CA THR A 4 -31.09 -9.91 1.74
C THR A 4 -29.71 -9.61 1.14
N GLY A 5 -28.70 -10.37 1.57
CA GLY A 5 -27.30 -10.29 1.14
C GLY A 5 -26.45 -9.25 1.87
N ALA A 6 -27.02 -8.46 2.80
CA ALA A 6 -26.25 -7.43 3.49
C ALA A 6 -25.19 -8.02 4.43
N PHE A 7 -23.97 -7.46 4.40
CA PHE A 7 -22.96 -7.70 5.41
C PHE A 7 -23.27 -6.89 6.67
N VAL A 8 -23.10 -7.50 7.84
CA VAL A 8 -23.34 -6.87 9.15
C VAL A 8 -22.17 -7.10 10.11
N LYS A 9 -21.90 -6.08 10.94
CA LYS A 9 -20.86 -6.10 11.98
C LYS A 9 -21.26 -5.21 13.16
N GLY A 10 -20.94 -5.65 14.38
CA GLY A 10 -21.21 -4.94 15.63
C GLY A 10 -22.69 -5.00 16.03
N MET A 11 -23.20 -3.90 16.56
CA MET A 11 -24.61 -3.79 16.94
C MET A 11 -25.47 -3.56 15.70
N VAL A 12 -26.35 -4.51 15.41
CA VAL A 12 -27.25 -4.51 14.25
C VAL A 12 -28.66 -4.27 14.72
N THR A 13 -29.35 -3.30 14.11
CA THR A 13 -30.78 -3.07 14.31
C THR A 13 -31.57 -3.65 13.15
N VAL A 14 -32.57 -4.47 13.48
CA VAL A 14 -33.51 -5.05 12.55
C VAL A 14 -34.79 -4.23 12.55
N ASN A 15 -35.10 -3.63 11.41
CA ASN A 15 -36.36 -2.92 11.20
C ASN A 15 -37.29 -3.78 10.33
N TYR A 16 -38.49 -4.01 10.83
CA TYR A 16 -39.55 -4.74 10.15
C TYR A 16 -40.88 -4.03 10.34
N VAL A 17 -41.81 -4.27 9.42
CA VAL A 17 -43.19 -3.79 9.50
C VAL A 17 -44.09 -5.02 9.44
N VAL A 18 -45.08 -5.08 10.32
CA VAL A 18 -46.13 -6.09 10.28
C VAL A 18 -47.44 -5.38 10.03
N SER A 19 -48.22 -5.86 9.06
CA SER A 19 -49.54 -5.36 8.73
C SER A 19 -50.54 -6.50 8.72
N GLY A 20 -51.72 -6.27 9.29
CA GLY A 20 -52.81 -7.24 9.32
C GLY A 20 -53.67 -7.08 10.59
N ASP A 21 -54.89 -7.57 10.51
CA ASP A 21 -55.80 -7.58 11.66
C ASP A 21 -55.53 -8.79 12.56
N TYR A 22 -55.86 -8.67 13.84
CA TYR A 22 -55.79 -9.75 14.84
C TYR A 22 -54.40 -10.39 15.02
N ILE A 23 -53.32 -9.60 14.94
CA ILE A 23 -51.96 -10.06 15.26
C ILE A 23 -51.84 -10.34 16.76
N LYS A 24 -51.44 -11.56 17.10
CA LYS A 24 -51.21 -12.01 18.47
C LYS A 24 -49.76 -11.90 18.89
N ASN A 25 -48.84 -12.38 18.05
CA ASN A 25 -47.41 -12.42 18.36
C ASN A 25 -46.56 -12.17 17.11
N VAL A 26 -45.41 -11.51 17.32
CA VAL A 26 -44.36 -11.30 16.32
C VAL A 26 -43.05 -11.76 16.94
N THR A 27 -42.45 -12.78 16.37
CA THR A 27 -41.17 -13.34 16.81
C THR A 27 -40.11 -13.08 15.76
N LEU A 28 -39.08 -12.33 16.12
CA LEU A 28 -37.88 -12.19 15.31
C LEU A 28 -36.85 -13.24 15.71
N MET A 29 -36.27 -13.92 14.73
CA MET A 29 -35.29 -14.97 14.95
C MET A 29 -34.08 -14.79 14.05
N LEU A 30 -32.90 -15.15 14.55
CA LEU A 30 -31.69 -15.36 13.76
C LEU A 30 -31.28 -16.82 13.92
N ASP A 31 -31.25 -17.58 12.83
CA ASP A 31 -31.01 -19.03 12.80
C ASP A 31 -31.86 -19.84 13.79
N ASN A 32 -33.17 -19.54 13.81
CA ASN A 32 -34.14 -20.16 14.73
C ASN A 32 -33.90 -19.86 16.23
N LYS A 33 -33.02 -18.91 16.56
CA LYS A 33 -32.92 -18.34 17.92
C LYS A 33 -33.67 -17.02 17.98
N THR A 34 -34.61 -16.88 18.91
CA THR A 34 -35.31 -15.61 19.14
C THR A 34 -34.32 -14.51 19.53
N ILE A 35 -34.44 -13.36 18.87
CA ILE A 35 -33.64 -12.16 19.14
C ILE A 35 -34.53 -10.95 19.37
N ASN A 36 -33.99 -9.93 20.02
CA ASN A 36 -34.61 -8.60 20.07
C ASN A 36 -34.45 -7.91 18.71
N SER A 37 -35.09 -6.74 18.53
CA SER A 37 -34.89 -5.88 17.35
C SER A 37 -33.45 -5.39 17.18
N THR A 38 -32.60 -5.58 18.20
CA THR A 38 -31.15 -5.39 18.09
C THR A 38 -30.41 -6.64 18.51
N PHE A 39 -29.33 -6.97 17.79
CA PHE A 39 -28.40 -8.03 18.18
C PHE A 39 -26.95 -7.60 17.96
N ASN A 40 -26.03 -8.19 18.71
CA ASN A 40 -24.60 -8.03 18.48
C ASN A 40 -24.11 -9.17 17.58
N SER A 41 -23.59 -8.84 16.40
CA SER A 41 -23.08 -9.83 15.43
C SER A 41 -21.87 -10.60 15.95
N GLN A 42 -21.17 -10.10 16.98
CA GLN A 42 -20.05 -10.80 17.62
C GLN A 42 -20.47 -12.08 18.36
N ASN A 43 -21.78 -12.25 18.62
CA ASN A 43 -22.32 -13.45 19.23
C ASN A 43 -22.64 -14.55 18.20
N PHE A 44 -22.35 -14.31 16.92
CA PHE A 44 -22.62 -15.20 15.80
C PHE A 44 -21.31 -15.43 15.03
N ALA A 45 -21.12 -16.64 14.52
CA ALA A 45 -19.96 -16.94 13.68
C ALA A 45 -19.99 -16.12 12.39
N ASP A 46 -18.85 -15.90 11.76
CA ASP A 46 -18.84 -15.31 10.43
C ASP A 46 -19.47 -16.29 9.42
N GLY A 47 -20.30 -15.77 8.51
CA GLY A 47 -21.02 -16.59 7.53
C GLY A 47 -22.41 -16.08 7.18
N SER A 48 -23.16 -16.91 6.44
CA SER A 48 -24.55 -16.62 6.07
C SER A 48 -25.49 -17.03 7.21
N HIS A 49 -26.41 -16.15 7.56
CA HIS A 49 -27.43 -16.35 8.58
C HIS A 49 -28.82 -16.05 8.03
N VAL A 50 -29.83 -16.71 8.59
CA VAL A 50 -31.22 -16.51 8.19
C VAL A 50 -31.95 -15.70 9.25
N LEU A 51 -32.29 -14.47 8.90
CA LEU A 51 -33.19 -13.62 9.67
C LEU A 51 -34.63 -14.00 9.33
N LYS A 52 -35.40 -14.42 10.33
CA LYS A 52 -36.77 -14.90 10.15
C LYS A 52 -37.73 -14.09 11.01
N LEU A 53 -38.80 -13.63 10.40
CA LEU A 53 -39.91 -12.99 11.10
C LEU A 53 -41.12 -13.92 11.03
N LEU A 54 -41.56 -14.39 12.19
CA LEU A 54 -42.73 -15.23 12.36
C LEU A 54 -43.86 -14.41 12.99
N VAL A 55 -45.01 -14.34 12.34
CA VAL A 55 -46.20 -13.64 12.81
C VAL A 55 -47.30 -14.66 13.05
N THR A 56 -47.92 -14.62 14.23
CA THR A 56 -49.04 -15.48 14.60
C THR A 56 -50.27 -14.62 14.87
N ASN A 57 -51.42 -14.96 14.29
CA ASN A 57 -52.69 -14.28 14.58
C ASN A 57 -53.42 -14.92 15.78
N GLU A 58 -54.52 -14.32 16.23
CA GLU A 58 -55.33 -14.85 17.34
C GLU A 58 -55.94 -16.23 17.06
N ALA A 59 -56.20 -16.56 15.79
CA ALA A 59 -56.66 -17.88 15.35
C ALA A 59 -55.55 -18.96 15.34
N GLY A 60 -54.30 -18.60 15.61
CA GLY A 60 -53.14 -19.51 15.61
C GLY A 60 -52.51 -19.75 14.24
N THR A 61 -53.00 -19.10 13.18
CA THR A 61 -52.36 -19.12 11.85
C THR A 61 -51.03 -18.39 11.90
N THR A 62 -50.00 -18.97 11.27
CA THR A 62 -48.67 -18.39 11.21
C THR A 62 -48.28 -17.99 9.79
N ASN A 63 -47.63 -16.83 9.66
CA ASN A 63 -46.98 -16.37 8.44
C ASN A 63 -45.50 -16.12 8.74
N THR A 64 -44.65 -16.48 7.79
CA THR A 64 -43.21 -16.33 7.94
C THR A 64 -42.63 -15.60 6.74
N THR A 65 -41.72 -14.67 6.99
CA THR A 65 -40.78 -14.16 5.98
C THR A 65 -39.34 -14.38 6.44
N SER A 66 -38.43 -14.53 5.48
CA SER A 66 -37.01 -14.76 5.76
C SER A 66 -36.13 -13.89 4.85
N GLU A 67 -35.04 -13.40 5.40
CA GLU A 67 -34.00 -12.63 4.72
C GLU A 67 -32.63 -13.25 5.05
N TYR A 68 -31.72 -13.24 4.09
CA TYR A 68 -30.35 -13.71 4.32
C TYR A 68 -29.43 -12.54 4.67
N ILE A 69 -28.61 -12.68 5.70
CA ILE A 69 -27.57 -11.71 6.03
C ILE A 69 -26.22 -12.40 6.13
N TYR A 70 -25.15 -11.66 5.91
CA TYR A 70 -23.79 -12.15 6.12
C TYR A 70 -23.19 -11.49 7.35
N VAL A 71 -22.97 -12.26 8.40
CA VAL A 71 -22.18 -11.81 9.54
C VAL A 71 -20.71 -11.87 9.13
N LEU A 72 -20.01 -10.74 9.25
CA LEU A 72 -18.58 -10.67 8.95
C LEU A 72 -17.90 -9.74 9.95
N ASN A 73 -17.30 -10.33 10.97
CA ASN A 73 -16.64 -9.63 12.07
C ASN A 73 -15.11 -9.63 11.95
N THR A 74 -14.54 -10.54 11.14
CA THR A 74 -13.09 -10.80 11.10
C THR A 74 -12.42 -10.11 9.91
N PRO A 75 -11.46 -9.18 10.14
CA PRO A 75 -10.62 -8.64 9.08
C PRO A 75 -9.71 -9.71 8.44
N PRO A 76 -9.17 -9.48 7.24
CA PRO A 76 -8.24 -10.41 6.63
C PRO A 76 -6.94 -10.56 7.43
N SER A 77 -6.18 -11.62 7.18
CA SER A 77 -4.80 -11.79 7.65
C SER A 77 -3.83 -11.55 6.49
N VAL A 78 -2.68 -10.94 6.79
CA VAL A 78 -1.65 -10.58 5.80
C VAL A 78 -0.28 -10.93 6.33
N SER A 79 0.57 -11.52 5.49
CA SER A 79 2.00 -11.70 5.78
C SER A 79 2.86 -11.44 4.55
N ILE A 80 3.94 -10.67 4.70
CA ILE A 80 5.00 -10.58 3.70
C ILE A 80 5.96 -11.74 3.93
N THR A 81 6.15 -12.58 2.92
CA THR A 81 7.02 -13.79 2.99
C THR A 81 8.38 -13.55 2.35
N SER A 82 8.48 -12.59 1.43
CA SER A 82 9.72 -12.09 0.85
C SER A 82 9.51 -10.65 0.41
N PRO A 83 10.50 -9.76 0.56
CA PRO A 83 11.80 -9.97 1.19
C PRO A 83 11.71 -10.17 2.70
N SER A 84 12.75 -10.75 3.30
CA SER A 84 12.88 -10.79 4.76
C SER A 84 13.14 -9.39 5.32
N SER A 85 12.80 -9.18 6.60
CA SER A 85 13.11 -7.93 7.28
C SER A 85 14.62 -7.65 7.25
N ASN A 86 14.98 -6.41 6.96
CA ASN A 86 16.34 -5.89 6.78
C ASN A 86 17.11 -6.50 5.59
N ALA A 87 16.43 -7.12 4.63
CA ALA A 87 17.07 -7.57 3.40
C ALA A 87 17.70 -6.40 2.64
N LYS A 88 18.88 -6.65 2.05
CA LYS A 88 19.54 -5.72 1.14
C LYS A 88 19.13 -6.04 -0.29
N LEU A 89 18.53 -5.07 -0.97
CA LEU A 89 17.93 -5.23 -2.29
C LEU A 89 18.60 -4.34 -3.31
N ASN A 90 18.68 -4.81 -4.56
CA ASN A 90 19.09 -4.03 -5.71
C ASN A 90 18.45 -4.58 -6.99
N GLY A 91 18.29 -3.72 -8.00
CA GLY A 91 17.69 -4.10 -9.27
C GLY A 91 16.24 -4.56 -9.13
N THR A 92 15.86 -5.55 -9.92
CA THR A 92 14.49 -6.09 -9.92
C THR A 92 14.32 -7.16 -8.84
N VAL A 93 13.36 -6.97 -7.95
CA VAL A 93 13.04 -7.88 -6.84
C VAL A 93 11.59 -8.31 -6.89
N THR A 94 11.31 -9.51 -6.39
CA THR A 94 9.94 -10.01 -6.20
C THR A 94 9.55 -9.92 -4.74
N ILE A 95 8.48 -9.18 -4.47
CA ILE A 95 7.83 -9.08 -3.17
C ILE A 95 6.73 -10.15 -3.14
N SER A 96 6.83 -11.12 -2.25
CA SER A 96 5.86 -12.20 -2.08
C SER A 96 5.11 -12.02 -0.77
N PHE A 97 3.80 -12.28 -0.79
CA PHE A 97 2.94 -12.12 0.37
C PHE A 97 1.78 -13.11 0.34
N SER A 98 1.22 -13.39 1.50
CA SER A 98 0.01 -14.17 1.70
C SER A 98 -1.10 -13.28 2.24
N VAL A 99 -2.31 -13.44 1.69
CA VAL A 99 -3.53 -12.83 2.19
C VAL A 99 -4.56 -13.94 2.36
N SER A 100 -5.15 -14.03 3.54
CA SER A 100 -6.22 -14.99 3.85
C SER A 100 -7.36 -14.32 4.59
N GLY A 101 -8.55 -14.93 4.54
CA GLY A 101 -9.76 -14.42 5.15
C GLY A 101 -10.90 -14.32 4.15
N ASP A 102 -12.11 -14.13 4.69
CA ASP A 102 -13.32 -14.13 3.89
C ASP A 102 -13.60 -12.75 3.29
N HIS A 103 -14.13 -12.76 2.06
CA HIS A 103 -14.60 -11.57 1.34
C HIS A 103 -13.57 -10.43 1.27
N VAL A 104 -12.29 -10.78 1.08
CA VAL A 104 -11.23 -9.79 0.82
C VAL A 104 -11.59 -8.99 -0.43
N ASN A 105 -11.77 -7.68 -0.28
CA ASN A 105 -12.23 -6.81 -1.36
C ASN A 105 -11.12 -5.90 -1.91
N SER A 106 -10.05 -5.67 -1.14
CA SER A 106 -8.90 -4.91 -1.62
C SER A 106 -7.60 -5.36 -0.97
N VAL A 107 -6.52 -5.36 -1.76
CA VAL A 107 -5.15 -5.54 -1.28
C VAL A 107 -4.25 -4.48 -1.93
N TRP A 108 -3.54 -3.72 -1.11
CA TRP A 108 -2.61 -2.68 -1.53
C TRP A 108 -1.21 -2.95 -1.00
N LEU A 109 -0.23 -2.90 -1.90
CA LEU A 109 1.18 -2.91 -1.58
C LEU A 109 1.70 -1.47 -1.58
N TYR A 110 2.38 -1.07 -0.53
CA TYR A 110 3.05 0.21 -0.40
C TYR A 110 4.56 0.01 -0.31
N ILE A 111 5.31 0.75 -1.12
CA ILE A 111 6.76 0.91 -0.99
C ILE A 111 6.99 2.38 -0.65
N ASP A 112 7.31 2.65 0.60
CA ASP A 112 7.22 3.97 1.22
C ASP A 112 5.84 4.61 0.98
N SER A 113 5.77 5.67 0.17
CA SER A 113 4.53 6.36 -0.18
C SER A 113 3.91 5.90 -1.50
N MET A 114 4.56 5.00 -2.25
CA MET A 114 4.05 4.51 -3.54
C MET A 114 3.10 3.34 -3.31
N GLY A 115 1.82 3.51 -3.69
CA GLY A 115 0.79 2.48 -3.56
C GLY A 115 0.52 1.74 -4.87
N PHE A 116 0.39 0.42 -4.79
CA PHE A 116 0.08 -0.49 -5.90
C PHE A 116 -1.11 -1.36 -5.52
N ASN A 117 -2.14 -1.40 -6.37
CA ASN A 117 -3.25 -2.34 -6.18
C ASN A 117 -2.80 -3.73 -6.64
N VAL A 118 -2.76 -4.66 -5.68
CA VAL A 118 -2.33 -6.05 -5.88
C VAL A 118 -3.43 -7.03 -5.48
N THR A 119 -4.69 -6.59 -5.56
CA THR A 119 -5.86 -7.42 -5.24
C THR A 119 -5.87 -8.69 -6.11
N GLY A 120 -5.98 -9.84 -5.46
CA GLY A 120 -5.95 -11.15 -6.13
C GLY A 120 -4.55 -11.66 -6.49
N MET A 121 -3.49 -10.91 -6.18
CA MET A 121 -2.11 -11.33 -6.40
C MET A 121 -1.51 -11.93 -5.13
N THR A 122 -0.43 -12.70 -5.29
CA THR A 122 0.40 -13.23 -4.18
C THR A 122 1.84 -12.73 -4.26
N SER A 123 2.18 -12.00 -5.33
CA SER A 123 3.49 -11.38 -5.50
C SER A 123 3.42 -10.16 -6.40
N TYR A 124 4.45 -9.32 -6.30
CA TYR A 124 4.62 -8.13 -7.11
C TYR A 124 6.11 -7.91 -7.42
N THR A 125 6.45 -7.70 -8.69
CA THR A 125 7.81 -7.42 -9.11
C THR A 125 8.05 -5.91 -9.13
N PHE A 126 9.11 -5.47 -8.45
CA PHE A 126 9.47 -4.07 -8.33
C PHE A 126 10.94 -3.83 -8.68
N ASN A 127 11.23 -2.77 -9.43
CA ASN A 127 12.59 -2.38 -9.74
C ASN A 127 13.06 -1.30 -8.76
N THR A 128 14.03 -1.64 -7.90
CA THR A 128 14.55 -0.74 -6.88
C THR A 128 15.43 0.36 -7.44
N THR A 129 15.81 0.35 -8.73
CA THR A 129 16.71 1.39 -9.29
C THR A 129 16.13 2.80 -9.22
N GLY A 130 14.81 2.94 -9.05
CA GLY A 130 14.14 4.23 -8.83
C GLY A 130 14.16 4.71 -7.38
N LEU A 131 14.61 3.88 -6.43
CA LEU A 131 14.73 4.24 -5.02
C LEU A 131 16.13 4.81 -4.71
N PRO A 132 16.25 5.84 -3.86
CA PRO A 132 17.50 6.21 -3.24
C PRO A 132 18.13 5.03 -2.48
N ASP A 133 19.45 5.07 -2.26
CA ASP A 133 20.07 4.12 -1.34
C ASP A 133 19.67 4.44 0.11
N GLY A 134 19.33 3.41 0.88
CA GLY A 134 18.95 3.58 2.28
C GLY A 134 17.80 2.68 2.71
N ASN A 135 17.17 3.00 3.83
CA ASN A 135 16.06 2.21 4.37
C ASN A 135 14.75 2.59 3.70
N HIS A 136 13.98 1.56 3.34
CA HIS A 136 12.62 1.68 2.81
C HIS A 136 11.67 0.76 3.55
N THR A 137 10.38 1.09 3.51
CA THR A 137 9.33 0.29 4.12
C THR A 137 8.47 -0.35 3.05
N ILE A 138 8.28 -1.67 3.11
CA ILE A 138 7.31 -2.40 2.32
C ILE A 138 6.14 -2.77 3.23
N LYS A 139 4.93 -2.35 2.87
CA LYS A 139 3.71 -2.62 3.65
C LYS A 139 2.63 -3.18 2.74
N VAL A 140 2.06 -4.33 3.07
CA VAL A 140 0.86 -4.87 2.42
C VAL A 140 -0.33 -4.66 3.33
N VAL A 141 -1.42 -4.11 2.80
CA VAL A 141 -2.68 -3.87 3.50
C VAL A 141 -3.79 -4.63 2.78
N ALA A 142 -4.52 -5.48 3.47
CA ALA A 142 -5.72 -6.12 2.93
C ALA A 142 -6.94 -5.69 3.72
N SER A 143 -8.07 -5.54 3.04
CA SER A 143 -9.35 -5.16 3.65
C SER A 143 -10.50 -6.07 3.22
N ASN A 144 -11.52 -6.12 4.07
CA ASN A 144 -12.86 -6.60 3.76
C ASN A 144 -13.89 -5.70 4.47
N PHE A 145 -15.16 -6.10 4.49
CA PHE A 145 -16.21 -5.38 5.21
C PHE A 145 -15.94 -5.23 6.72
N ALA A 146 -15.27 -6.21 7.33
CA ALA A 146 -14.95 -6.18 8.74
C ALA A 146 -13.80 -5.23 9.09
N GLY A 147 -13.01 -4.77 8.12
CA GLY A 147 -11.91 -3.83 8.34
C GLY A 147 -10.66 -4.22 7.58
N SER A 148 -9.51 -3.78 8.08
CA SER A 148 -8.22 -3.95 7.41
C SER A 148 -7.14 -4.46 8.34
N SER A 149 -6.22 -5.24 7.79
CA SER A 149 -4.99 -5.69 8.45
C SER A 149 -3.79 -5.40 7.56
N SER A 150 -2.59 -5.38 8.15
CA SER A 150 -1.36 -5.14 7.39
C SER A 150 -0.16 -5.89 7.90
N SER A 151 0.79 -6.17 7.00
CA SER A 151 2.12 -6.65 7.30
C SER A 151 3.16 -5.67 6.76
N THR A 152 4.25 -5.45 7.50
CA THR A 152 5.27 -4.46 7.17
C THR A 152 6.67 -5.07 7.35
N VAL A 153 7.57 -4.83 6.41
CA VAL A 153 9.00 -5.13 6.53
C VAL A 153 9.83 -3.92 6.14
N THR A 154 10.93 -3.70 6.84
CA THR A 154 11.94 -2.70 6.45
C THR A 154 12.99 -3.38 5.59
N ILE A 155 13.45 -2.73 4.52
CA ILE A 155 14.53 -3.20 3.64
C ILE A 155 15.56 -2.11 3.46
N THR A 156 16.73 -2.45 2.93
CA THR A 156 17.74 -1.47 2.54
C THR A 156 18.09 -1.63 1.07
N THR A 157 18.16 -0.55 0.31
CA THR A 157 18.60 -0.54 -1.10
C THR A 157 20.08 -0.19 -1.21
N ASN A 158 20.77 -0.81 -2.17
CA ASN A 158 22.11 -0.43 -2.61
C ASN A 158 22.18 -0.49 -4.14
N ASN A 159 21.73 0.58 -4.77
CA ASN A 159 21.69 0.76 -6.21
C ASN A 159 23.00 1.38 -6.75
N GLN A 160 23.80 2.08 -5.93
CA GLN A 160 25.11 2.57 -6.35
C GLN A 160 26.06 1.44 -6.75
N ALA A 161 25.99 0.25 -6.12
CA ALA A 161 26.79 -0.90 -6.53
C ALA A 161 26.54 -1.34 -7.99
N LEU A 162 25.31 -1.17 -8.51
CA LEU A 162 24.97 -1.49 -9.90
C LEU A 162 25.50 -0.43 -10.89
N ALA A 163 25.44 0.84 -10.52
CA ALA A 163 25.97 1.93 -11.34
C ALA A 163 27.50 1.82 -11.47
N SER A 164 28.20 1.63 -10.36
CA SER A 164 29.66 1.46 -10.32
C SER A 164 30.11 0.22 -11.10
N ALA A 165 29.40 -0.91 -11.00
CA ALA A 165 29.72 -2.11 -11.76
C ALA A 165 29.52 -1.90 -13.27
N LYS A 166 28.47 -1.18 -13.68
CA LYS A 166 28.24 -0.87 -15.10
C LYS A 166 29.29 0.09 -15.65
N GLU A 167 29.69 1.10 -14.89
CA GLU A 167 30.77 2.02 -15.27
C GLU A 167 32.14 1.33 -15.33
N GLN A 168 32.46 0.48 -14.35
CA GLN A 168 33.68 -0.33 -14.38
C GLN A 168 33.71 -1.31 -15.54
N ASN A 169 32.59 -1.96 -15.86
CA ASN A 169 32.50 -2.83 -17.04
C ASN A 169 32.68 -2.05 -18.35
N LEU A 170 32.13 -0.84 -18.46
CA LEU A 170 32.36 0.02 -19.62
C LEU A 170 33.84 0.41 -19.73
N ILE A 171 34.44 0.90 -18.64
CA ILE A 171 35.86 1.25 -18.60
C ILE A 171 36.73 0.03 -18.94
N GLY A 172 36.45 -1.13 -18.35
CA GLY A 172 37.16 -2.38 -18.62
C GLY A 172 37.06 -2.82 -20.08
N ASN A 173 35.89 -2.71 -20.69
CA ASN A 173 35.69 -3.04 -22.10
C ASN A 173 36.40 -2.04 -23.03
N MET A 174 36.39 -0.74 -22.70
CA MET A 174 37.16 0.27 -23.44
C MET A 174 38.67 0.03 -23.32
N VAL A 175 39.18 -0.33 -22.13
CA VAL A 175 40.61 -0.65 -21.93
C VAL A 175 40.99 -1.93 -22.70
N ALA A 176 40.16 -2.98 -22.67
CA ALA A 176 40.41 -4.21 -23.40
C ALA A 176 40.43 -4.01 -24.93
N GLN A 177 39.51 -3.21 -25.47
CA GLN A 177 39.52 -2.84 -26.89
C GLN A 177 40.75 -2.00 -27.27
N ALA A 178 41.14 -1.04 -26.42
CA ALA A 178 42.30 -0.20 -26.67
C ALA A 178 43.63 -0.98 -26.64
N TYR A 179 43.73 -1.99 -25.76
CA TYR A 179 44.85 -2.93 -25.74
C TYR A 179 44.94 -3.74 -27.05
N TYR A 180 43.79 -4.17 -27.60
CA TYR A 180 43.73 -4.96 -28.83
C TYR A 180 44.14 -4.17 -30.10
N ILE A 181 44.04 -2.84 -30.08
CA ILE A 181 44.49 -1.95 -31.16
C ILE A 181 45.88 -1.34 -30.90
N GLY A 182 46.62 -1.83 -29.90
CA GLY A 182 48.01 -1.45 -29.63
C GLY A 182 48.20 -0.04 -29.06
N LEU A 183 47.14 0.59 -28.52
CA LEU A 183 47.28 1.87 -27.83
C LEU A 183 47.93 1.66 -26.44
N PRO A 184 48.94 2.45 -26.06
CA PRO A 184 49.53 2.36 -24.73
C PRO A 184 48.47 2.75 -23.67
N ILE A 185 48.27 1.87 -22.69
CA ILE A 185 47.20 1.93 -21.67
C ILE A 185 47.16 3.30 -20.94
N GLY A 186 48.31 3.96 -20.77
CA GLY A 186 48.41 5.29 -20.15
C GLY A 186 47.69 6.42 -20.91
N LEU A 187 47.59 6.34 -22.24
CA LEU A 187 46.89 7.35 -23.07
C LEU A 187 45.36 7.25 -22.92
N VAL A 188 44.85 6.03 -22.75
CA VAL A 188 43.41 5.73 -22.62
C VAL A 188 42.90 6.16 -21.25
N VAL A 189 43.66 5.85 -20.19
CA VAL A 189 43.33 6.25 -18.81
C VAL A 189 43.36 7.79 -18.66
N GLY A 190 44.32 8.47 -19.29
CA GLY A 190 44.39 9.93 -19.30
C GLY A 190 43.19 10.62 -20.00
N LEU A 191 42.73 10.06 -21.14
CA LEU A 191 41.56 10.56 -21.87
C LEU A 191 40.26 10.39 -21.06
N LEU A 192 40.08 9.26 -20.39
CA LEU A 192 38.89 9.00 -19.56
C LEU A 192 38.83 9.89 -18.32
N ILE A 193 39.97 10.13 -17.65
CA ILE A 193 40.04 11.07 -16.52
C ILE A 193 39.73 12.51 -16.97
N GLY A 194 40.22 12.93 -18.14
CA GLY A 194 39.92 14.24 -18.72
C GLY A 194 38.43 14.46 -19.01
N VAL A 195 37.74 13.45 -19.54
CA VAL A 195 36.29 13.50 -19.82
C VAL A 195 35.48 13.54 -18.51
N ALA A 196 35.87 12.76 -17.50
CA ALA A 196 35.21 12.75 -16.20
C ALA A 196 35.33 14.11 -15.47
N ILE A 197 36.53 14.71 -15.48
CA ILE A 197 36.75 16.07 -14.93
C ILE A 197 35.93 17.11 -15.68
N GLY A 198 35.85 17.01 -17.01
CA GLY A 198 35.02 17.90 -17.84
C GLY A 198 33.53 17.84 -17.50
N TYR A 199 32.98 16.64 -17.23
CA TYR A 199 31.59 16.45 -16.83
C TYR A 199 31.29 17.03 -15.44
N VAL A 200 32.17 16.82 -14.46
CA VAL A 200 32.05 17.39 -13.10
C VAL A 200 32.11 18.92 -13.12
N LEU A 201 32.96 19.52 -13.97
CA LEU A 201 33.05 20.97 -14.12
C LEU A 201 31.81 21.58 -14.82
N LYS A 202 31.17 20.84 -15.74
CA LYS A 202 29.94 21.29 -16.42
C LYS A 202 28.72 21.28 -15.48
N GLY A 203 28.67 20.36 -14.51
CA GLY A 203 27.64 20.30 -13.47
C GLY A 203 27.64 21.47 -12.50
N ARG A 204 28.81 22.08 -12.21
CA ARG A 204 28.94 23.24 -11.30
C ARG A 204 28.38 24.55 -11.87
N LYS A 205 28.15 24.65 -13.17
CA LYS A 205 27.63 25.89 -13.80
C LYS A 205 26.11 26.13 -13.61
N LYS A 206 25.37 25.24 -12.95
CA LYS A 206 23.93 25.44 -12.65
C LYS A 206 23.64 26.15 -11.32
N GLY A 207 24.64 26.42 -10.49
CA GLY A 207 24.48 27.25 -9.28
C GLY A 207 24.85 28.71 -9.58
N GLY A 208 23.90 29.49 -10.07
CA GLY A 208 24.10 30.92 -10.33
C GLY A 208 24.43 31.68 -9.04
N VAL A 209 25.64 32.21 -8.95
CA VAL A 209 26.01 33.21 -7.94
C VAL A 209 25.23 34.48 -8.28
N LYS A 210 24.39 34.97 -7.34
CA LYS A 210 23.70 36.25 -7.51
C LYS A 210 24.73 37.39 -7.58
N PRO A 211 24.57 38.40 -8.46
CA PRO A 211 25.52 39.50 -8.53
C PRO A 211 25.52 40.27 -7.21
N TRP A 212 26.70 40.69 -6.78
CA TRP A 212 26.91 41.52 -5.61
C TRP A 212 26.14 42.85 -5.76
N GLN A 213 25.32 43.20 -4.77
CA GLN A 213 24.74 44.54 -4.68
C GLN A 213 25.70 45.44 -3.91
N GLU A 214 26.08 46.57 -4.50
CA GLU A 214 26.88 47.60 -3.84
C GLU A 214 26.18 48.10 -2.57
N PRO A 215 26.89 48.22 -1.44
CA PRO A 215 26.35 48.86 -0.26
C PRO A 215 26.08 50.36 -0.53
N PRO A 216 25.10 50.97 0.16
CA PRO A 216 24.72 52.35 -0.09
C PRO A 216 25.90 53.29 0.23
N LYS A 217 26.17 54.25 -0.67
CA LYS A 217 27.18 55.28 -0.44
C LYS A 217 26.71 56.21 0.68
N GLU A 218 27.52 56.31 1.71
CA GLU A 218 27.39 57.27 2.80
C GLU A 218 27.56 58.70 2.25
N SER A 219 26.52 59.52 2.34
CA SER A 219 26.56 60.92 1.91
C SER A 219 27.18 61.78 3.01
N THR A 220 28.44 62.17 2.83
CA THR A 220 29.03 63.31 3.52
C THR A 220 28.43 64.60 2.96
N GLU A 221 27.44 65.17 3.65
CA GLU A 221 26.99 66.54 3.44
C GLU A 221 27.84 67.48 4.30
N GLU A 222 28.75 68.23 3.67
CA GLU A 222 29.43 69.38 4.26
C GLU A 222 28.92 70.69 3.62
N LYS A 223 28.24 71.46 4.47
CA LYS A 223 27.81 72.87 4.46
C LYS A 223 28.24 73.80 3.30
N LYS A 224 27.30 74.67 2.87
CA LYS A 224 27.57 76.10 2.62
C LYS A 224 26.39 77.00 3.02
N GLU A 225 26.76 78.04 3.79
CA GLU A 225 26.11 79.33 4.15
C GLU A 225 24.68 79.36 4.71
#